data_AF-A0AAD8UUS8-F1
#
_entry.id   AF-A0AAD8UUS8-F1
#
_cell.length_a   1.000
_cell.length_b   1.000
_cell.length_c   1.000
_cell.angle_alpha   90.00
_cell.angle_beta   90.00
_cell.angle_gamma   90.00
#
_symmetry.space_group_name_H-M   'P 1'
#
loop_
_entity.id
_entity.type
_entity.pdbx_description
1 polymer ?
#
loop_
_entity_poly.entity_id
_entity_poly.type
_entity_poly.pdbx_seq_one_letter_code
_entity_poly.pdbx_strand_id
1 'polypeptide(L)'
;MSSRVSRFSYYAKSTSLTPEYYQTLLDHYWRRSGTTLYRPDQLHACCVHYTLRLDSTQFKPTRDQRQTVNRFNKYLTGDAYIKEAARLHPRSREQAKKRDSEFGLIERVHEAEYDFLQLPPEPAHVFTVTLEDDVFTEEKYQVYENYQRVVHGEEPADITRRGFQRFLCESPVQRKTITAADGKEQKLGSFHQCYRLDGKLVAIGVLDLLPHCVSAVYFLYHESIHKFAPGKLGAIREIALAQEDGYRYWYPGFYIHSCPKMRYKMDYTPQYILDPETLAWDLMDKRVTNLLDNKPYLSLSKEKADGQAAEGAKNDSDQPAAGQEESTKDPRDKADDDDDDTFLFNTGMPGIMSLDEIRSLEEMDHIKLRIDGSGLLFETGDLVAWERQDVGVSGCLKAGIAELVAALGPELLEDMVVDFWNPNL
;
A
#
# COMPACT_ATOMS: atom_id res chain seq x y z
N MET A 1 -38.46 6.85 -1.36
CA MET A 1 -37.58 6.24 -2.37
C MET A 1 -36.16 6.62 -1.98
N SER A 2 -35.44 5.71 -1.31
CA SER A 2 -34.03 5.94 -0.97
C SER A 2 -33.23 5.74 -2.25
N SER A 3 -32.68 6.81 -2.79
CA SER A 3 -31.69 6.73 -3.87
C SER A 3 -30.52 5.90 -3.33
N ARG A 4 -30.28 4.74 -3.93
CA ARG A 4 -29.04 3.99 -3.68
C ARG A 4 -27.90 4.91 -4.11
N VAL A 5 -27.10 5.39 -3.17
CA VAL A 5 -25.84 6.06 -3.48
C VAL A 5 -24.99 5.04 -4.22
N SER A 6 -24.55 5.38 -5.43
CA SER A 6 -23.69 4.54 -6.27
C SER A 6 -22.37 4.31 -5.54
N ARG A 7 -21.83 3.10 -5.66
CA ARG A 7 -20.54 2.74 -5.07
C ARG A 7 -19.48 2.99 -6.13
N PHE A 8 -18.58 3.93 -5.90
CA PHE A 8 -17.52 4.22 -6.86
C PHE A 8 -16.17 4.35 -6.15
N SER A 9 -15.12 4.26 -6.94
CA SER A 9 -13.77 4.69 -6.55
C SER A 9 -13.36 5.76 -7.54
N TYR A 10 -12.55 6.72 -7.10
CA TYR A 10 -12.01 7.71 -8.01
C TYR A 10 -10.78 7.13 -8.68
N TYR A 11 -10.72 7.18 -10.02
CA TYR A 11 -9.64 6.60 -10.80
C TYR A 11 -8.88 7.68 -11.56
N ALA A 12 -7.58 7.49 -11.71
CA ALA A 12 -6.74 8.27 -12.60
C ALA A 12 -5.79 7.34 -13.34
N LYS A 13 -5.38 7.70 -14.56
CA LYS A 13 -4.30 7.02 -15.26
C LYS A 13 -3.05 7.88 -15.18
N SER A 14 -1.93 7.27 -14.79
CA SER A 14 -0.64 7.94 -14.83
C SER A 14 0.32 7.18 -15.73
N THR A 15 1.02 7.93 -16.58
CA THR A 15 2.11 7.40 -17.41
C THR A 15 3.46 7.55 -16.72
N SER A 16 3.58 8.45 -15.74
CA SER A 16 4.83 8.73 -15.04
C SER A 16 4.58 9.42 -13.70
N LEU A 17 5.22 8.93 -12.65
CA LEU A 17 5.20 9.49 -11.30
C LEU A 17 6.62 9.49 -10.74
N THR A 18 6.99 10.57 -10.05
CA THR A 18 8.17 10.52 -9.19
C THR A 18 7.83 9.72 -7.91
N PRO A 19 8.81 9.06 -7.29
CA PRO A 19 8.62 8.40 -6.00
C PRO A 19 8.06 9.32 -4.91
N GLU A 20 8.44 10.60 -4.91
CA GLU A 20 7.95 11.61 -3.97
C GLU A 20 6.47 11.88 -4.16
N TYR A 21 6.04 12.10 -5.41
CA TYR A 21 4.64 12.34 -5.73
C TYR A 21 3.77 11.14 -5.33
N TYR A 22 4.26 9.91 -5.58
CA TYR A 22 3.53 8.71 -5.22
C TYR A 22 3.52 8.44 -3.70
N GLN A 23 4.52 8.89 -2.94
CA GLN A 23 4.49 8.86 -1.47
C GLN A 23 3.30 9.67 -0.92
N THR A 24 3.15 10.93 -1.36
CA THR A 24 2.03 11.77 -0.94
C THR A 24 0.69 11.16 -1.35
N LEU A 25 0.59 10.58 -2.56
CA LEU A 25 -0.59 9.83 -2.98
C LEU A 25 -0.93 8.67 -2.02
N LEU A 26 0.05 7.87 -1.59
CA LEU A 26 -0.20 6.79 -0.62
C LEU A 26 -0.75 7.32 0.70
N ASP A 27 -0.22 8.46 1.14
CA ASP A 27 -0.63 9.18 2.34
C ASP A 27 -1.99 9.87 2.19
N HIS A 28 -2.52 9.96 0.96
CA HIS A 28 -3.84 10.49 0.60
C HIS A 28 -4.80 9.39 0.13
N TYR A 29 -4.62 8.15 0.60
CA TYR A 29 -5.46 6.98 0.26
C TYR A 29 -5.43 6.50 -1.20
N TRP A 30 -4.55 7.02 -2.03
CA TRP A 30 -4.40 6.50 -3.38
C TRP A 30 -3.55 5.21 -3.39
N ARG A 31 -3.86 4.32 -4.33
CA ARG A 31 -3.05 3.13 -4.65
C ARG A 31 -2.96 2.97 -6.14
N ARG A 32 -2.05 2.10 -6.60
CA ARG A 32 -1.91 1.77 -8.01
C ARG A 32 -2.17 0.28 -8.28
N SER A 33 -2.60 0.01 -9.51
CA SER A 33 -2.66 -1.30 -10.15
C SER A 33 -2.14 -1.11 -11.57
N GLY A 34 -0.90 -1.52 -11.80
CA GLY A 34 -0.16 -1.06 -12.96
C GLY A 34 -0.08 0.47 -13.02
N THR A 35 -0.46 1.04 -14.16
CA THR A 35 -0.57 2.50 -14.43
C THR A 35 -1.88 3.14 -14.00
N THR A 36 -2.83 2.36 -13.47
CA THR A 36 -4.11 2.88 -12.97
C THR A 36 -3.97 3.21 -11.49
N LEU A 37 -4.22 4.47 -11.14
CA LEU A 37 -4.36 4.95 -9.77
C LEU A 37 -5.82 4.88 -9.36
N TYR A 38 -6.08 4.57 -8.10
CA TYR A 38 -7.42 4.54 -7.54
C TYR A 38 -7.44 4.98 -6.08
N ARG A 39 -8.50 5.70 -5.71
CA ARG A 39 -8.84 6.09 -4.33
C ARG A 39 -10.26 5.61 -4.03
N PRO A 40 -10.43 4.59 -3.16
CA PRO A 40 -11.76 4.12 -2.78
C PRO A 40 -12.55 5.19 -2.04
N ASP A 41 -13.86 5.27 -2.25
CA ASP A 41 -14.77 6.01 -1.37
C ASP A 41 -15.05 5.19 -0.10
N GLN A 42 -14.40 5.57 1.00
CA GLN A 42 -14.50 4.86 2.27
C GLN A 42 -15.89 4.93 2.90
N LEU A 43 -16.65 6.00 2.64
CA LEU A 43 -17.96 6.20 3.26
C LEU A 43 -19.02 5.30 2.60
N HIS A 44 -18.93 5.14 1.28
CA HIS A 44 -19.93 4.41 0.50
C HIS A 44 -19.50 2.98 0.11
N ALA A 45 -18.24 2.60 0.36
CA ALA A 45 -17.77 1.24 0.11
C ALA A 45 -18.53 0.20 0.96
N CYS A 46 -18.83 -0.97 0.36
CA CYS A 46 -19.39 -2.11 1.11
C CYS A 46 -18.45 -2.62 2.22
N CYS A 47 -17.16 -2.41 2.01
CA CYS A 47 -16.05 -2.80 2.87
C CYS A 47 -15.09 -1.62 2.93
N VAL A 48 -14.95 -1.01 4.09
CA VAL A 48 -14.15 0.22 4.25
C VAL A 48 -12.66 -0.09 4.13
N HIS A 49 -11.99 0.66 3.27
CA HIS A 49 -10.55 0.55 3.03
C HIS A 49 -9.80 1.54 3.92
N TYR A 50 -8.99 1.02 4.84
CA TYR A 50 -8.09 1.81 5.67
C TYR A 50 -6.65 1.71 5.18
N THR A 51 -5.93 2.83 5.19
CA THR A 51 -4.49 2.84 4.97
C THR A 51 -3.81 2.59 6.31
N LEU A 52 -2.91 1.61 6.35
CA LEU A 52 -2.05 1.35 7.50
C LEU A 52 -0.59 1.65 7.15
N ARG A 53 0.19 1.98 8.17
CA ARG A 53 1.65 1.96 8.12
C ARG A 53 2.26 1.50 9.43
N LEU A 54 3.42 0.86 9.35
CA LEU A 54 4.20 0.42 10.49
C LEU A 54 5.55 1.14 10.51
N ASP A 55 5.98 1.66 11.64
CA ASP A 55 7.35 2.16 11.82
C ASP A 55 8.31 0.97 12.03
N SER A 56 9.15 0.70 11.03
CA SER A 56 10.05 -0.46 10.99
C SER A 56 11.05 -0.45 12.13
N THR A 57 11.46 0.74 12.60
CA THR A 57 12.41 0.90 13.71
C THR A 57 11.82 0.49 15.05
N GLN A 58 10.49 0.43 15.15
CA GLN A 58 9.76 0.06 16.36
C GLN A 58 9.16 -1.34 16.28
N PHE A 59 9.33 -2.04 15.15
CA PHE A 59 8.73 -3.35 14.93
C PHE A 59 9.19 -4.36 15.97
N LYS A 60 8.22 -5.06 16.56
CA LYS A 60 8.48 -6.15 17.51
C LYS A 60 7.85 -7.44 17.00
N PRO A 61 8.64 -8.35 16.41
CA PRO A 61 8.12 -9.61 15.92
C PRO A 61 7.45 -10.42 17.05
N THR A 62 6.24 -10.90 16.81
CA THR A 62 5.51 -11.77 17.75
C THR A 62 6.18 -13.15 17.88
N ARG A 63 5.80 -13.94 18.88
CA ARG A 63 6.35 -15.30 19.06
C ARG A 63 6.17 -16.16 17.80
N ASP A 64 5.00 -16.08 17.19
CA ASP A 64 4.64 -16.84 16.00
C ASP A 64 5.44 -16.38 14.75
N GLN A 65 5.63 -15.07 14.58
CA GLN A 65 6.51 -14.50 13.54
C GLN A 65 7.96 -14.98 13.72
N ARG A 66 8.50 -14.92 14.93
CA ARG A 66 9.87 -15.43 15.24
C ARG A 66 10.00 -16.92 14.96
N GLN A 67 9.00 -17.72 15.34
CA GLN A 67 9.00 -19.16 15.09
C GLN A 67 8.94 -19.50 13.60
N THR A 68 8.21 -18.70 12.82
CA THR A 68 8.12 -18.86 11.36
C THR A 68 9.49 -18.65 10.71
N VAL A 69 10.16 -17.54 11.04
CA VAL A 69 11.53 -17.25 10.56
C VAL A 69 12.50 -18.35 10.96
N ASN A 70 12.55 -18.72 12.25
CA ASN A 70 13.47 -19.75 12.75
C ASN A 70 13.23 -21.12 12.08
N ARG A 71 11.98 -21.49 11.79
CA ARG A 71 11.65 -22.75 11.10
C ARG A 71 12.16 -22.75 9.68
N PHE A 72 11.99 -21.64 8.95
CA PHE A 72 12.48 -21.52 7.59
C PHE A 72 14.01 -21.52 7.56
N ASN A 73 14.67 -20.77 8.44
CA ASN A 73 16.13 -20.77 8.56
C ASN A 73 16.69 -22.17 8.88
N LYS A 74 16.02 -22.92 9.75
CA LYS A 74 16.39 -24.32 10.03
C LYS A 74 16.24 -25.21 8.81
N TYR A 75 15.19 -25.03 8.01
CA TYR A 75 15.00 -25.77 6.76
C TYR A 75 16.13 -25.48 5.77
N LEU A 76 16.47 -24.20 5.58
CA LEU A 76 17.52 -23.76 4.65
C LEU A 76 18.90 -24.27 5.06
N THR A 77 19.27 -24.12 6.33
CA THR A 77 20.58 -24.53 6.82
C THR A 77 20.69 -26.05 6.97
N GLY A 78 19.69 -26.70 7.57
CA GLY A 78 19.69 -28.14 7.83
C GLY A 78 20.54 -28.56 9.04
N ASP A 79 20.21 -29.71 9.64
CA ASP A 79 20.84 -30.18 10.88
C ASP A 79 22.36 -30.47 10.69
N ALA A 80 22.78 -30.88 9.48
CA ALA A 80 24.18 -31.15 9.16
C ALA A 80 25.04 -29.88 9.21
N TYR A 81 24.60 -28.81 8.53
CA TYR A 81 25.25 -27.50 8.58
C TYR A 81 25.27 -26.97 10.02
N ILE A 82 24.12 -26.98 10.70
CA ILE A 82 24.00 -26.43 12.06
C ILE A 82 25.01 -27.08 13.02
N LYS A 83 25.14 -28.41 12.96
CA LYS A 83 26.07 -29.16 13.82
C LYS A 83 27.53 -28.85 13.50
N GLU A 84 27.89 -28.83 12.22
CA GLU A 84 29.27 -28.69 11.79
C GLU A 84 29.74 -27.22 11.83
N ALA A 85 28.88 -26.26 11.51
CA ALA A 85 29.14 -24.83 11.71
C ALA A 85 29.33 -24.48 13.19
N ALA A 86 28.56 -25.10 14.10
CA ALA A 86 28.77 -24.91 15.54
C ALA A 86 30.12 -25.44 16.03
N ARG A 87 30.70 -26.42 15.33
CA ARG A 87 32.03 -27.00 15.61
C ARG A 87 33.15 -26.15 15.04
N LEU A 88 33.01 -25.71 13.79
CA LEU A 88 34.04 -24.95 13.05
C LEU A 88 34.06 -23.46 13.45
N HIS A 89 32.88 -22.89 13.68
CA HIS A 89 32.69 -21.47 13.94
C HIS A 89 31.84 -21.26 15.21
N PRO A 90 32.35 -21.65 16.39
CA PRO A 90 31.59 -21.57 17.63
C PRO A 90 31.27 -20.11 17.99
N ARG A 91 30.02 -19.85 18.38
CA ARG A 91 29.61 -18.55 18.89
C ARG A 91 30.29 -18.25 20.22
N SER A 92 30.71 -17.00 20.42
CA SER A 92 31.17 -16.54 21.72
C SER A 92 30.02 -16.60 22.74
N ARG A 93 30.36 -16.64 24.04
CA ARG A 93 29.37 -16.61 25.12
C ARG A 93 28.47 -15.37 25.05
N GLU A 94 29.02 -14.24 24.62
CA GLU A 94 28.27 -12.99 24.44
C GLU A 94 27.29 -13.09 23.27
N GLN A 95 27.73 -13.64 22.13
CA GLN A 95 26.87 -13.86 20.96
C GLN A 95 25.74 -14.84 21.28
N ALA A 96 26.02 -15.93 22.00
CA ALA A 96 25.02 -16.90 22.43
C ALA A 96 23.99 -16.24 23.37
N LYS A 97 24.45 -15.49 24.38
CA LYS A 97 23.57 -14.77 25.30
C LYS A 97 22.67 -13.78 24.55
N LYS A 98 23.23 -12.96 23.65
CA LYS A 98 22.46 -12.01 22.82
C LYS A 98 21.40 -12.74 21.99
N ARG A 99 21.76 -13.87 21.35
CA ARG A 99 20.84 -14.66 20.54
C ARG A 99 19.65 -15.21 21.35
N ASP A 100 19.89 -15.60 22.60
CA ASP A 100 18.86 -16.15 23.47
C ASP A 100 17.95 -15.07 24.07
N SER A 101 18.49 -13.88 24.35
CA SER A 101 17.74 -12.77 24.96
C SER A 101 17.03 -11.87 23.94
N GLU A 102 17.56 -11.75 22.72
CA GLU A 102 17.12 -10.77 21.73
C GLU A 102 16.80 -11.41 20.37
N PHE A 103 15.76 -10.90 19.71
CA PHE A 103 15.48 -11.19 18.32
C PHE A 103 15.93 -9.99 17.47
N GLY A 104 17.19 -9.99 17.06
CA GLY A 104 17.71 -9.00 16.10
C GLY A 104 17.09 -9.24 14.73
N LEU A 105 16.08 -8.44 14.36
CA LEU A 105 15.30 -8.63 13.13
C LEU A 105 16.19 -8.86 11.90
N ILE A 106 17.10 -7.92 11.65
CA ILE A 106 17.99 -7.93 10.49
C ILE A 106 18.86 -9.19 10.50
N GLU A 107 19.56 -9.45 11.61
CA GLU A 107 20.39 -10.64 11.77
C GLU A 107 19.60 -11.94 11.49
N ARG A 108 18.35 -12.04 11.96
CA ARG A 108 17.54 -13.27 11.83
C ARG A 108 16.92 -13.48 10.45
N VAL A 109 16.66 -12.40 9.73
CA VAL A 109 16.15 -12.46 8.36
C VAL A 109 17.25 -12.90 7.40
N HIS A 110 18.48 -12.43 7.62
CA HIS A 110 19.62 -12.76 6.77
C HIS A 110 20.36 -14.05 7.17
N GLU A 111 20.18 -14.60 8.39
CA GLU A 111 21.06 -15.66 8.91
C GLU A 111 21.13 -16.94 8.06
N ALA A 112 20.14 -17.19 7.19
CA ALA A 112 20.08 -18.35 6.32
C ALA A 112 20.22 -18.01 4.83
N GLU A 113 20.43 -16.74 4.49
CA GLU A 113 20.79 -16.33 3.13
C GLU A 113 22.23 -16.74 2.86
N TYR A 114 22.48 -17.29 1.66
CA TYR A 114 23.74 -17.94 1.32
C TYR A 114 24.97 -17.05 1.53
N ASP A 115 24.86 -15.76 1.18
CA ASP A 115 25.95 -14.78 1.28
C ASP A 115 26.33 -14.43 2.73
N PHE A 116 25.49 -14.79 3.71
CA PHE A 116 25.71 -14.54 5.14
C PHE A 116 26.14 -15.80 5.91
N LEU A 117 26.17 -16.97 5.25
CA LEU A 117 26.59 -18.24 5.85
C LEU A 117 28.12 -18.34 5.96
N GLN A 118 28.57 -19.09 6.96
CA GLN A 118 29.98 -19.38 7.16
C GLN A 118 30.31 -20.74 6.54
N LEU A 119 30.97 -20.70 5.39
CA LEU A 119 31.33 -21.89 4.61
C LEU A 119 32.83 -22.24 4.80
N PRO A 120 33.21 -23.53 4.78
CA PRO A 120 32.34 -24.71 4.92
C PRO A 120 31.76 -24.85 6.35
N PRO A 121 30.70 -25.67 6.57
CA PRO A 121 30.05 -26.65 5.67
C PRO A 121 29.00 -26.04 4.72
N GLU A 122 28.53 -26.80 3.73
CA GLU A 122 27.42 -26.40 2.85
C GLU A 122 26.05 -26.46 3.56
N PRO A 123 25.13 -25.52 3.31
CA PRO A 123 23.75 -25.60 3.81
C PRO A 123 22.94 -26.68 3.09
N ALA A 124 21.79 -27.05 3.64
CA ALA A 124 20.85 -27.97 2.99
C ALA A 124 20.23 -27.38 1.72
N HIS A 125 20.06 -26.05 1.67
CA HIS A 125 19.55 -25.32 0.52
C HIS A 125 20.29 -23.99 0.34
N VAL A 126 20.49 -23.60 -0.92
CA VAL A 126 21.00 -22.26 -1.28
C VAL A 126 19.81 -21.31 -1.37
N PHE A 127 19.77 -20.31 -0.50
CA PHE A 127 18.71 -19.30 -0.50
C PHE A 127 19.27 -17.91 -0.74
N THR A 128 18.71 -17.20 -1.71
CA THR A 128 19.11 -15.83 -2.05
C THR A 128 17.89 -14.94 -2.22
N VAL A 129 18.03 -13.68 -1.81
CA VAL A 129 17.02 -12.64 -1.99
C VAL A 129 17.65 -11.49 -2.75
N THR A 130 17.09 -11.14 -3.90
CA THR A 130 17.60 -10.08 -4.77
C THR A 130 16.53 -9.02 -5.00
N LEU A 131 16.93 -7.75 -5.09
CA LEU A 131 16.06 -6.67 -5.54
C LEU A 131 16.29 -6.44 -7.03
N GLU A 132 15.30 -6.80 -7.84
CA GLU A 132 15.35 -6.75 -9.30
C GLU A 132 14.35 -5.73 -9.85
N ASP A 133 14.55 -5.35 -11.11
CA ASP A 133 13.57 -4.56 -11.85
C ASP A 133 12.21 -5.27 -11.93
N ASP A 134 11.15 -4.47 -11.92
CA ASP A 134 9.76 -4.92 -12.05
C ASP A 134 9.39 -5.42 -13.46
N VAL A 135 10.37 -5.64 -14.35
CA VAL A 135 10.13 -6.12 -15.71
C VAL A 135 9.58 -7.55 -15.77
N PHE A 136 8.81 -7.80 -16.83
CA PHE A 136 8.34 -9.14 -17.17
C PHE A 136 9.51 -10.08 -17.45
N THR A 137 9.49 -11.26 -16.83
CA THR A 137 10.28 -12.41 -17.26
C THR A 137 9.41 -13.65 -17.21
N GLU A 138 9.77 -14.65 -18.02
CA GLU A 138 9.03 -15.93 -18.01
C GLU A 138 9.16 -16.64 -16.65
N GLU A 139 10.32 -16.54 -15.99
CA GLU A 139 10.53 -17.07 -14.63
C GLU A 139 9.55 -16.43 -13.62
N LYS A 140 9.40 -15.10 -13.66
CA LYS A 140 8.48 -14.39 -12.76
C LYS A 140 7.01 -14.72 -13.05
N TYR A 141 6.66 -14.83 -14.33
CA TYR A 141 5.33 -15.24 -14.75
C TYR A 141 4.95 -16.64 -14.27
N GLN A 142 5.88 -17.60 -14.26
CA GLN A 142 5.61 -18.96 -13.77
C GLN A 142 5.25 -18.99 -12.28
N VAL A 143 5.86 -18.12 -11.46
CA VAL A 143 5.49 -17.99 -10.04
C VAL A 143 4.12 -17.34 -9.90
N TYR A 144 3.83 -16.31 -10.70
CA TYR A 144 2.50 -15.67 -10.75
C TYR A 144 1.41 -16.66 -11.16
N GLU A 145 1.62 -17.44 -12.23
CA GLU A 145 0.65 -18.43 -12.70
C GLU A 145 0.36 -19.48 -11.64
N ASN A 146 1.42 -20.04 -11.05
CA ASN A 146 1.27 -21.02 -9.97
C ASN A 146 0.47 -20.43 -8.81
N TYR A 147 0.78 -19.19 -8.42
CA TYR A 147 0.10 -18.51 -7.32
C TYR A 147 -1.39 -18.28 -7.63
N GLN A 148 -1.74 -17.78 -8.81
CA GLN A 148 -3.14 -17.54 -9.17
C GLN A 148 -3.95 -18.83 -9.21
N ARG A 149 -3.41 -19.88 -9.83
CA ARG A 149 -4.07 -21.19 -9.91
C ARG A 149 -4.24 -21.86 -8.55
N VAL A 150 -3.22 -21.82 -7.68
CA VAL A 150 -3.21 -22.57 -6.42
C VAL A 150 -3.87 -21.81 -5.28
N VAL A 151 -3.62 -20.50 -5.18
CA VAL A 151 -4.08 -19.68 -4.04
C VAL A 151 -5.42 -19.01 -4.32
N HIS A 152 -5.64 -18.53 -5.55
CA HIS A 152 -6.89 -17.87 -5.94
C HIS A 152 -7.87 -18.80 -6.68
N GLY A 153 -7.39 -19.93 -7.21
CA GLY A 153 -8.23 -20.88 -7.93
C GLY A 153 -8.69 -20.34 -9.28
N GLU A 154 -7.95 -19.42 -9.88
CA GLU A 154 -8.25 -18.88 -11.20
C GLU A 154 -8.05 -19.95 -12.30
N GLU A 155 -8.86 -19.89 -13.33
CA GLU A 155 -8.76 -20.79 -14.47
C GLU A 155 -7.54 -20.44 -15.34
N PRO A 156 -6.83 -21.41 -15.94
CA PRO A 156 -5.63 -21.16 -16.74
C PRO A 156 -5.82 -20.17 -17.90
N ALA A 157 -7.04 -20.02 -18.40
CA ALA A 157 -7.36 -19.09 -19.48
C ALA A 157 -7.34 -17.61 -19.03
N ASP A 158 -7.61 -17.35 -17.75
CA ASP A 158 -7.66 -15.99 -17.18
C ASP A 158 -6.28 -15.51 -16.71
N ILE A 159 -5.38 -16.46 -16.44
CA ILE A 159 -4.02 -16.21 -16.00
C ILE A 159 -3.13 -15.96 -17.23
N THR A 160 -3.06 -14.71 -17.67
CA THR A 160 -2.33 -14.35 -18.91
C THR A 160 -1.03 -13.60 -18.64
N ARG A 161 -0.04 -13.77 -19.53
CA ARG A 161 1.22 -12.99 -19.51
C ARG A 161 0.99 -11.49 -19.56
N ARG A 162 0.05 -11.05 -20.40
CA ARG A 162 -0.33 -9.63 -20.51
C ARG A 162 -0.99 -9.13 -19.23
N GLY A 163 -1.82 -9.95 -18.59
CA GLY A 163 -2.41 -9.66 -17.28
C GLY A 163 -1.34 -9.45 -16.22
N PHE A 164 -0.38 -10.38 -16.12
CA PHE A 164 0.77 -10.25 -15.22
C PHE A 164 1.58 -8.97 -15.49
N GLN A 165 1.92 -8.73 -16.76
CA GLN A 165 2.70 -7.56 -17.17
C GLN A 165 1.98 -6.25 -16.79
N ARG A 166 0.72 -6.11 -17.20
CA ARG A 166 -0.09 -4.91 -16.90
C ARG A 166 -0.26 -4.68 -15.40
N PHE A 167 -0.45 -5.76 -14.63
CA PHE A 167 -0.79 -5.65 -13.22
C PHE A 167 0.44 -5.40 -12.33
N LEU A 168 1.53 -6.14 -12.56
CA LEU A 168 2.66 -6.21 -11.64
C LEU A 168 3.99 -5.73 -12.25
N CYS A 169 4.08 -5.56 -13.58
CA CYS A 169 5.33 -5.13 -14.23
C CYS A 169 5.30 -3.71 -14.78
N GLU A 170 4.13 -3.17 -15.09
CA GLU A 170 3.96 -1.84 -15.67
C GLU A 170 3.68 -0.83 -14.56
N SER A 171 4.74 -0.27 -13.96
CA SER A 171 4.60 0.80 -12.97
C SER A 171 4.82 2.19 -13.57
N PRO A 172 4.01 3.20 -13.19
CA PRO A 172 4.30 4.60 -13.50
C PRO A 172 5.39 5.19 -12.60
N VAL A 173 5.75 4.54 -11.48
CA VAL A 173 6.68 5.08 -10.50
C VAL A 173 8.13 4.93 -11.01
N GLN A 174 8.76 6.06 -11.27
CA GLN A 174 10.11 6.10 -11.85
C GLN A 174 11.16 5.56 -10.88
N ARG A 175 12.08 4.76 -11.42
CA ARG A 175 13.25 4.27 -10.67
C ARG A 175 14.37 5.31 -10.64
N LYS A 176 14.94 5.53 -9.46
CA LYS A 176 16.13 6.37 -9.27
C LYS A 176 16.90 5.95 -8.02
N THR A 177 18.17 6.31 -7.95
CA THR A 177 18.98 6.15 -6.73
C THR A 177 19.25 7.53 -6.16
N ILE A 178 19.03 7.69 -4.86
CA ILE A 178 19.37 8.90 -4.13
C ILE A 178 20.46 8.60 -3.09
N THR A 179 21.17 9.63 -2.65
CA THR A 179 22.08 9.53 -1.51
C THR A 179 21.36 10.08 -0.28
N ALA A 180 21.10 9.23 0.70
CA ALA A 180 20.48 9.61 1.96
C ALA A 180 21.41 10.51 2.80
N ALA A 181 20.85 11.15 3.83
CA ALA A 181 21.59 12.09 4.69
C ALA A 181 22.77 11.43 5.44
N ASP A 182 22.74 10.11 5.63
CA ASP A 182 23.83 9.33 6.23
C ASP A 182 24.90 8.87 5.20
N GLY A 183 24.77 9.31 3.95
CA GLY A 183 25.69 9.00 2.85
C GLY A 183 25.43 7.66 2.16
N LYS A 184 24.42 6.89 2.58
CA LYS A 184 24.07 5.62 1.92
C LYS A 184 23.26 5.86 0.65
N GLU A 185 23.48 4.99 -0.33
CA GLU A 185 22.61 4.94 -1.50
C GLU A 185 21.27 4.30 -1.13
N GLN A 186 20.17 4.91 -1.56
CA GLN A 186 18.81 4.43 -1.36
C GLN A 186 18.11 4.36 -2.72
N LYS A 187 17.49 3.21 -3.02
CA LYS A 187 16.80 2.96 -4.29
C LYS A 187 15.33 3.35 -4.18
N LEU A 188 14.85 4.15 -5.11
CA LEU A 188 13.44 4.54 -5.20
C LEU A 188 12.83 4.04 -6.50
N GLY A 189 11.52 3.84 -6.50
CA GLY A 189 10.74 3.32 -7.63
C GLY A 189 10.20 1.91 -7.38
N SER A 190 9.69 1.29 -8.43
CA SER A 190 9.09 -0.05 -8.36
C SER A 190 10.09 -1.16 -8.62
N PHE A 191 10.04 -2.22 -7.80
CA PHE A 191 10.96 -3.35 -7.87
C PHE A 191 10.27 -4.67 -7.55
N HIS A 192 10.90 -5.76 -7.98
CA HIS A 192 10.58 -7.13 -7.58
C HIS A 192 11.66 -7.64 -6.63
N GLN A 193 11.30 -7.85 -5.36
CA GLN A 193 12.11 -8.60 -4.41
C GLN A 193 11.94 -10.09 -4.68
N CYS A 194 12.96 -10.71 -5.28
CA CYS A 194 12.95 -12.06 -5.81
C CYS A 194 13.61 -13.03 -4.83
N TYR A 195 12.90 -14.10 -4.48
CA TYR A 195 13.35 -15.11 -3.52
C TYR A 195 13.68 -16.40 -4.25
N ARG A 196 14.95 -16.82 -4.26
CA ARG A 196 15.39 -18.05 -4.94
C ARG A 196 15.81 -19.11 -3.94
N LEU A 197 15.34 -20.33 -4.18
CA LEU A 197 15.69 -21.54 -3.43
C LEU A 197 16.31 -22.54 -4.41
N ASP A 198 17.56 -22.92 -4.16
CA ASP A 198 18.37 -23.79 -5.02
C ASP A 198 18.37 -23.32 -6.49
N GLY A 199 18.50 -22.01 -6.68
CA GLY A 199 18.50 -21.35 -7.99
C GLY A 199 17.13 -21.19 -8.65
N LYS A 200 16.03 -21.66 -8.04
CA LYS A 200 14.67 -21.49 -8.57
C LYS A 200 13.94 -20.35 -7.87
N LEU A 201 13.33 -19.44 -8.63
CA LEU A 201 12.44 -18.42 -8.07
C LEU A 201 11.20 -19.05 -7.44
N VAL A 202 10.97 -18.77 -6.16
CA VAL A 202 9.88 -19.36 -5.36
C VAL A 202 8.97 -18.32 -4.73
N ALA A 203 9.35 -17.04 -4.68
CA ALA A 203 8.47 -15.95 -4.30
C ALA A 203 8.93 -14.61 -4.90
N ILE A 204 7.99 -13.67 -4.99
CA ILE A 204 8.21 -12.30 -5.44
C ILE A 204 7.39 -11.37 -4.55
N GLY A 205 8.08 -10.42 -3.91
CA GLY A 205 7.46 -9.21 -3.36
C GLY A 205 7.48 -8.11 -4.42
N VAL A 206 6.32 -7.58 -4.78
CA VAL A 206 6.16 -6.42 -5.66
C VAL A 206 6.09 -5.18 -4.79
N LEU A 207 7.13 -4.35 -4.87
CA LEU A 207 7.37 -3.27 -3.94
C LEU A 207 7.46 -1.93 -4.65
N ASP A 208 6.88 -0.89 -4.04
CA ASP A 208 7.26 0.49 -4.33
C ASP A 208 8.16 0.98 -3.20
N LEU A 209 9.41 1.31 -3.54
CA LEU A 209 10.37 1.93 -2.63
C LEU A 209 10.26 3.44 -2.80
N LEU A 210 9.79 4.09 -1.75
CA LEU A 210 9.46 5.52 -1.73
C LEU A 210 10.26 6.21 -0.64
N PRO A 211 10.42 7.55 -0.67
CA PRO A 211 11.32 8.27 0.24
C PRO A 211 11.15 7.91 1.72
N HIS A 212 9.93 7.55 2.12
CA HIS A 212 9.59 7.25 3.51
C HIS A 212 8.88 5.90 3.68
N CYS A 213 8.84 5.03 2.67
CA CYS A 213 8.30 3.69 2.89
C CYS A 213 8.72 2.62 1.90
N VAL A 214 8.66 1.38 2.37
CA VAL A 214 8.48 0.20 1.53
C VAL A 214 6.98 -0.09 1.45
N SER A 215 6.38 0.10 0.27
CA SER A 215 4.97 -0.20 0.03
C SER A 215 4.83 -1.57 -0.62
N ALA A 216 4.13 -2.48 0.07
CA ALA A 216 3.85 -3.82 -0.39
C ALA A 216 2.64 -3.83 -1.33
N VAL A 217 2.91 -3.81 -2.63
CA VAL A 217 1.87 -3.80 -3.68
C VAL A 217 1.24 -5.19 -3.81
N TYR A 218 2.09 -6.22 -3.90
CA TYR A 218 1.65 -7.60 -4.02
C TYR A 218 2.72 -8.56 -3.52
N PHE A 219 2.31 -9.74 -3.05
CA PHE A 219 3.25 -10.80 -2.70
C PHE A 219 2.74 -12.13 -3.25
N LEU A 220 3.53 -12.76 -4.11
CA LEU A 220 3.19 -14.02 -4.75
C LEU A 220 4.27 -15.06 -4.51
N TYR A 221 3.88 -16.33 -4.47
CA TYR A 221 4.79 -17.42 -4.14
C TYR A 221 4.37 -18.73 -4.79
N HIS A 222 5.36 -19.59 -5.03
CA HIS A 222 5.17 -20.93 -5.55
C HIS A 222 4.71 -21.88 -4.43
N GLU A 223 3.84 -22.83 -4.76
CA GLU A 223 3.28 -23.81 -3.81
C GLU A 223 4.32 -24.63 -3.04
N SER A 224 5.53 -24.79 -3.62
CA SER A 224 6.65 -25.53 -3.03
C SER A 224 7.08 -25.00 -1.65
N ILE A 225 6.83 -23.72 -1.36
CA ILE A 225 7.18 -23.10 -0.08
C ILE A 225 5.94 -22.79 0.80
N HIS A 226 4.73 -23.16 0.37
CA HIS A 226 3.47 -22.83 1.07
C HIS A 226 3.49 -23.24 2.55
N LYS A 227 4.06 -24.40 2.87
CA LYS A 227 4.20 -24.94 4.25
C LYS A 227 5.02 -24.04 5.21
N PHE A 228 5.74 -23.05 4.71
CA PHE A 228 6.58 -22.14 5.50
C PHE A 228 5.93 -20.77 5.76
N ALA A 229 4.65 -20.59 5.41
CA ALA A 229 3.94 -19.31 5.55
C ALA A 229 4.65 -18.15 4.85
N PRO A 230 4.88 -18.23 3.52
CA PRO A 230 5.70 -17.30 2.76
C PRO A 230 5.22 -15.85 2.84
N GLY A 231 3.91 -15.58 2.93
CA GLY A 231 3.41 -14.21 3.14
C GLY A 231 3.88 -13.56 4.44
N LYS A 232 4.06 -14.35 5.51
CA LYS A 232 4.59 -13.85 6.78
C LYS A 232 6.10 -13.60 6.69
N LEU A 233 6.83 -14.49 6.03
CA LEU A 233 8.25 -14.32 5.75
C LEU A 233 8.51 -13.07 4.89
N GLY A 234 7.70 -12.88 3.84
CA GLY A 234 7.74 -11.70 2.97
C GLY A 234 7.54 -10.40 3.74
N ALA A 235 6.46 -10.28 4.51
CA ALA A 235 6.21 -9.10 5.33
C ALA A 235 7.36 -8.80 6.32
N ILE A 236 7.93 -9.81 6.98
CA ILE A 236 9.06 -9.62 7.89
C ILE A 236 10.31 -9.15 7.11
N ARG A 237 10.54 -9.68 5.91
CA ARG A 237 11.66 -9.29 5.04
C ARG A 237 11.50 -7.86 4.52
N GLU A 238 10.29 -7.45 4.15
CA GLU A 238 9.97 -6.09 3.71
C GLU A 238 10.12 -5.07 4.86
N ILE A 239 9.70 -5.42 6.09
CA ILE A 239 9.94 -4.58 7.26
C ILE A 239 11.44 -4.48 7.57
N ALA A 240 12.19 -5.58 7.44
CA ALA A 240 13.65 -5.54 7.56
C ALA A 240 14.27 -4.61 6.52
N LEU A 241 13.90 -4.74 5.24
CA LEU A 241 14.32 -3.84 4.16
C LEU A 241 14.03 -2.36 4.50
N ALA A 242 12.83 -2.07 5.02
CA ALA A 242 12.45 -0.72 5.43
C ALA A 242 13.36 -0.15 6.53
N GLN A 243 13.86 -0.99 7.42
CA GLN A 243 14.76 -0.61 8.50
C GLN A 243 16.21 -0.48 8.04
N GLU A 244 16.69 -1.38 7.19
CA GLU A 244 18.08 -1.45 6.72
C GLU A 244 18.44 -0.28 5.80
N ASP A 245 17.54 0.01 4.86
CA ASP A 245 17.75 1.00 3.80
C ASP A 245 17.15 2.37 4.17
N GLY A 246 16.71 2.56 5.42
CA GLY A 246 16.31 3.87 5.94
C GLY A 246 14.97 4.39 5.42
N TYR A 247 14.09 3.53 4.89
CA TYR A 247 12.75 3.96 4.46
C TYR A 247 11.83 4.28 5.65
N ARG A 248 12.13 3.80 6.86
CA ARG A 248 11.34 4.01 8.11
C ARG A 248 9.97 3.33 8.16
N TYR A 249 9.12 3.45 7.14
CA TYR A 249 7.78 2.85 7.21
C TYR A 249 7.61 1.64 6.29
N TRP A 250 6.77 0.70 6.71
CA TRP A 250 6.24 -0.38 5.87
C TRP A 250 4.74 -0.18 5.68
N TYR A 251 4.29 -0.14 4.43
CA TYR A 251 2.89 0.05 4.05
C TYR A 251 2.36 -1.29 3.52
N PRO A 252 1.51 -2.01 4.27
CA PRO A 252 1.02 -3.33 3.85
C PRO A 252 -0.12 -3.27 2.81
N GLY A 253 -0.34 -2.13 2.17
CA GLY A 253 -1.53 -1.85 1.36
C GLY A 253 -2.78 -1.56 2.19
N PHE A 254 -3.96 -1.64 1.58
CA PHE A 254 -5.22 -1.39 2.30
C PHE A 254 -5.51 -2.44 3.37
N TYR A 255 -6.25 -2.05 4.39
CA TYR A 255 -6.77 -2.87 5.46
C TYR A 255 -8.28 -2.77 5.48
N ILE A 256 -8.97 -3.90 5.37
CA ILE A 256 -10.42 -3.98 5.48
C ILE A 256 -10.73 -4.74 6.75
N HIS A 257 -11.26 -4.05 7.76
CA HIS A 257 -11.44 -4.63 9.09
C HIS A 257 -12.41 -5.82 9.10
N SER A 258 -13.46 -5.76 8.26
CA SER A 258 -14.46 -6.82 8.10
C SER A 258 -13.95 -8.03 7.32
N CYS A 259 -12.78 -7.96 6.66
CA CYS A 259 -12.25 -9.03 5.83
C CYS A 259 -11.28 -9.93 6.63
N PRO A 260 -11.63 -11.20 6.93
CA PRO A 260 -10.77 -12.08 7.73
C PRO A 260 -9.39 -12.31 7.11
N LYS A 261 -9.30 -12.36 5.77
CA LYS A 261 -8.03 -12.52 5.04
C LYS A 261 -7.08 -11.33 5.18
N MET A 262 -7.56 -10.17 5.64
CA MET A 262 -6.77 -8.95 5.80
C MET A 262 -6.46 -8.62 7.26
N ARG A 263 -7.07 -9.32 8.23
CA ARG A 263 -6.83 -9.13 9.67
C ARG A 263 -5.38 -9.33 10.10
N TYR A 264 -4.64 -10.19 9.41
CA TYR A 264 -3.23 -10.45 9.69
C TYR A 264 -2.35 -9.19 9.65
N LYS A 265 -2.74 -8.14 8.90
CA LYS A 265 -1.96 -6.90 8.80
C LYS A 265 -1.82 -6.19 10.15
N MET A 266 -2.79 -6.37 11.05
CA MET A 266 -2.73 -5.82 12.41
C MET A 266 -1.80 -6.59 13.36
N ASP A 267 -1.37 -7.80 12.98
CA ASP A 267 -0.48 -8.63 13.82
C ASP A 267 0.97 -8.14 13.81
N TYR A 268 1.29 -7.19 12.94
CA TYR A 268 2.57 -6.50 12.91
C TYR A 268 2.40 -5.22 13.72
N THR A 269 3.23 -4.98 14.74
CA THR A 269 3.03 -3.86 15.65
C THR A 269 4.33 -3.11 15.93
N PRO A 270 4.30 -1.78 16.16
CA PRO A 270 3.11 -0.92 16.17
C PRO A 270 2.58 -0.58 14.76
N GLN A 271 1.26 -0.45 14.61
CA GLN A 271 0.62 0.03 13.37
C GLN A 271 -0.05 1.38 13.62
N TYR A 272 -0.11 2.19 12.57
CA TYR A 272 -0.83 3.44 12.53
C TYR A 272 -1.88 3.35 11.44
N ILE A 273 -3.05 3.91 11.71
CA ILE A 273 -4.17 4.03 10.77
C ILE A 273 -4.27 5.48 10.32
N LEU A 274 -4.47 5.67 9.03
CA LEU A 274 -4.78 6.97 8.46
C LEU A 274 -6.26 7.29 8.73
N ASP A 275 -6.56 8.52 9.15
CA ASP A 275 -7.93 9.00 9.28
C ASP A 275 -8.48 9.38 7.89
N PRO A 276 -9.62 8.85 7.43
CA PRO A 276 -10.13 9.15 6.09
C PRO A 276 -10.58 10.60 5.89
N GLU A 277 -10.88 11.34 6.95
CA GLU A 277 -11.38 12.71 6.86
C GLU A 277 -10.24 13.73 6.87
N THR A 278 -9.29 13.56 7.78
CA THR A 278 -8.23 14.56 8.02
C THR A 278 -6.86 14.14 7.52
N LEU A 279 -6.70 12.90 7.05
CA LEU A 279 -5.41 12.31 6.65
C LEU A 279 -4.37 12.31 7.79
N ALA A 280 -4.83 12.41 9.03
CA ALA A 280 -3.98 12.31 10.21
C ALA A 280 -3.68 10.84 10.55
N TRP A 281 -2.48 10.58 11.05
CA TRP A 281 -2.08 9.24 11.50
C TRP A 281 -2.34 9.05 12.99
N ASP A 282 -3.13 8.05 13.35
CA ASP A 282 -3.37 7.66 14.74
C ASP A 282 -2.82 6.24 15.01
N LEU A 283 -2.38 5.99 16.25
CA LEU A 283 -1.91 4.67 16.66
C LEU A 283 -3.07 3.67 16.67
N MET A 284 -2.88 2.50 16.05
CA MET A 284 -3.79 1.36 16.10
C MET A 284 -3.65 0.64 17.44
N ASP A 285 -4.32 1.16 18.48
CA ASP A 285 -4.37 0.56 19.80
C ASP A 285 -5.67 -0.24 20.04
N LYS A 286 -5.85 -0.75 21.26
CA LYS A 286 -7.05 -1.49 21.64
C LYS A 286 -8.32 -0.64 21.55
N ARG A 287 -8.24 0.67 21.80
CA ARG A 287 -9.39 1.57 21.71
C ARG A 287 -9.83 1.70 20.26
N VAL A 288 -8.89 1.93 19.33
CA VAL A 288 -9.20 2.00 17.89
C VAL A 288 -9.73 0.67 17.38
N THR A 289 -9.13 -0.45 17.79
CA THR A 289 -9.61 -1.79 17.39
C THR A 289 -11.06 -2.01 17.84
N ASN A 290 -11.37 -1.69 19.11
CA ASN A 290 -12.74 -1.80 19.62
C ASN A 290 -13.71 -0.88 18.85
N LEU A 291 -13.29 0.32 18.43
CA LEU A 291 -14.15 1.19 17.62
C LEU A 291 -14.44 0.57 16.26
N LEU A 292 -13.43 0.00 15.60
CA LEU A 292 -13.58 -0.71 14.32
C LEU A 292 -14.48 -1.94 14.43
N ASP A 293 -14.47 -2.64 15.57
CA ASP A 293 -15.35 -3.79 15.80
C ASP A 293 -16.84 -3.39 15.89
N ASN A 294 -17.12 -2.15 16.30
CA ASN A 294 -18.48 -1.67 16.61
C ASN A 294 -19.04 -0.65 15.61
N LYS A 295 -18.22 -0.17 14.66
CA LYS A 295 -18.63 0.85 13.69
C LYS A 295 -18.34 0.39 12.26
N PRO A 296 -19.30 0.56 11.33
CA PRO A 296 -19.09 0.21 9.92
C PRO A 296 -18.04 1.12 9.25
N TYR A 297 -17.98 2.38 9.70
CA TYR A 297 -17.02 3.39 9.29
C TYR A 297 -16.48 4.12 10.53
N LEU A 298 -15.20 4.41 10.52
CA LEU A 298 -14.46 5.07 11.59
C LEU A 298 -13.61 6.20 11.01
N SER A 299 -13.81 7.39 11.59
CA SER A 299 -12.89 8.52 11.55
C SER A 299 -12.66 8.99 12.98
N LEU A 300 -11.42 8.89 13.45
CA LEU A 300 -11.03 9.25 14.81
C LEU A 300 -11.10 10.77 15.04
N SER A 301 -10.94 11.58 13.99
CA SER A 301 -11.17 13.02 14.07
C SER A 301 -12.64 13.34 14.36
N LYS A 302 -13.59 12.68 13.66
CA LYS A 302 -15.02 12.78 13.94
C LYS A 302 -15.38 12.27 15.34
N GLU A 303 -14.83 11.12 15.77
CA GLU A 303 -15.05 10.62 17.14
C GLU A 303 -14.63 11.62 18.23
N LYS A 304 -13.50 12.31 18.03
CA LYS A 304 -13.00 13.32 18.98
C LYS A 304 -13.93 14.54 19.01
N ALA A 305 -14.40 15.00 17.86
CA ALA A 305 -15.32 16.13 17.76
C ALA A 305 -16.69 15.81 18.41
N ASP A 306 -17.26 14.65 18.12
CA ASP A 306 -18.53 14.20 18.70
C ASP A 306 -18.42 13.99 20.21
N GLY A 307 -17.30 13.46 20.70
CA GLY A 307 -17.01 13.32 22.12
C GLY A 307 -16.94 14.66 22.85
N GLN A 308 -16.29 15.66 22.26
CA GLN A 308 -16.22 17.03 22.80
C GLN A 308 -17.58 17.73 22.76
N ALA A 309 -18.35 17.55 21.67
CA ALA A 309 -19.71 18.06 21.57
C ALA A 309 -20.64 17.40 22.60
N ALA A 310 -20.49 16.10 22.85
CA ALA A 310 -21.26 15.37 23.86
C ALA A 310 -20.83 15.73 25.30
N GLU A 311 -19.56 16.04 25.56
CA GLU A 311 -19.11 16.57 26.86
C GLU A 311 -19.56 18.02 27.09
N GLY A 312 -19.61 18.84 26.03
CA GLY A 312 -20.25 20.15 26.05
C GLY A 312 -21.76 20.09 26.23
N ALA A 313 -22.42 19.09 25.64
CA ALA A 313 -23.86 18.84 25.78
C ALA A 313 -24.24 18.16 27.10
N LYS A 314 -23.30 17.54 27.83
CA LYS A 314 -23.54 17.04 29.20
C LYS A 314 -23.78 18.14 30.25
N ASN A 315 -23.65 19.42 29.86
CA ASN A 315 -24.08 20.57 30.66
C ASN A 315 -25.50 21.08 30.32
N ASP A 316 -26.22 20.46 29.39
CA ASP A 316 -27.64 20.76 29.15
C ASP A 316 -28.43 19.47 28.88
N SER A 317 -29.34 19.18 29.79
CA SER A 317 -30.03 17.91 29.98
C SER A 317 -31.03 17.51 28.89
N ASP A 318 -31.15 16.18 28.71
CA ASP A 318 -32.39 15.38 28.58
C ASP A 318 -33.39 15.63 27.43
N GLN A 319 -33.49 14.69 26.47
CA GLN A 319 -34.60 13.70 26.32
C GLN A 319 -34.61 12.97 24.93
N PRO A 320 -35.31 11.81 24.80
CA PRO A 320 -34.92 10.69 23.91
C PRO A 320 -35.86 10.42 22.71
N ALA A 321 -35.39 9.60 21.73
CA ALA A 321 -36.15 8.69 20.83
C ALA A 321 -35.32 8.43 19.55
N ALA A 322 -35.41 7.33 18.78
CA ALA A 322 -36.00 5.99 18.87
C ALA A 322 -35.30 5.16 17.78
N GLY A 323 -35.19 3.84 17.96
CA GLY A 323 -34.46 2.95 17.04
C GLY A 323 -35.19 2.58 15.76
N GLN A 324 -34.47 1.94 14.84
CA GLN A 324 -35.02 1.04 13.83
C GLN A 324 -33.94 0.12 13.23
N GLU A 325 -34.43 -1.03 12.78
CA GLU A 325 -33.80 -2.34 12.65
C GLU A 325 -32.93 -2.55 11.39
N GLU A 326 -32.00 -3.50 11.52
CA GLU A 326 -31.23 -4.11 10.44
C GLU A 326 -32.10 -4.92 9.47
N SER A 327 -31.72 -4.91 8.18
CA SER A 327 -31.97 -6.05 7.31
C SER A 327 -30.72 -6.35 6.46
N THR A 328 -30.27 -7.59 6.57
CA THR A 328 -29.07 -8.17 5.95
C THR A 328 -29.38 -8.67 4.53
N LYS A 329 -28.57 -8.28 3.53
CA LYS A 329 -28.28 -9.09 2.33
C LYS A 329 -26.90 -8.75 1.73
N ASP A 330 -26.08 -9.79 1.61
CA ASP A 330 -24.85 -9.91 0.79
C ASP A 330 -25.16 -9.66 -0.70
N PRO A 331 -24.26 -9.01 -1.46
CA PRO A 331 -23.66 -9.78 -2.55
C PRO A 331 -22.17 -9.48 -2.85
N ARG A 332 -21.45 -10.56 -3.09
CA ARG A 332 -20.24 -10.64 -3.91
C ARG A 332 -20.51 -10.27 -5.38
N ASP A 333 -19.48 -9.67 -5.97
CA ASP A 333 -19.13 -9.58 -7.39
C ASP A 333 -20.18 -9.04 -8.38
N LYS A 334 -19.93 -7.81 -8.83
CA LYS A 334 -19.75 -7.41 -10.24
C LYS A 334 -19.30 -5.94 -10.28
N ALA A 335 -18.15 -5.69 -10.91
CA ALA A 335 -17.80 -4.35 -11.35
C ALA A 335 -18.67 -4.07 -12.58
N ASP A 336 -19.78 -3.37 -12.38
CA ASP A 336 -20.52 -2.74 -13.47
C ASP A 336 -19.89 -1.34 -13.65
N ASP A 337 -19.27 -1.12 -14.82
CA ASP A 337 -18.87 0.19 -15.34
C ASP A 337 -20.14 0.99 -15.73
N ASP A 338 -20.97 1.32 -14.75
CA ASP A 338 -21.94 2.40 -14.93
C ASP A 338 -21.21 3.71 -14.57
N ASP A 339 -20.74 4.44 -15.60
CA ASP A 339 -20.35 5.85 -15.53
C ASP A 339 -21.59 6.68 -15.13
N ASP A 340 -21.99 6.59 -13.87
CA ASP A 340 -22.86 7.58 -13.27
C ASP A 340 -21.94 8.77 -12.98
N ASP A 341 -21.93 9.77 -13.89
CA ASP A 341 -21.20 11.06 -13.84
C ASP A 341 -21.55 11.84 -12.56
N THR A 342 -21.23 11.26 -11.41
CA THR A 342 -21.57 11.77 -10.09
C THR A 342 -20.50 12.76 -9.72
N PHE A 343 -20.87 14.04 -9.81
CA PHE A 343 -20.00 15.14 -9.45
C PHE A 343 -19.43 14.98 -8.03
N LEU A 344 -18.11 14.88 -7.90
CA LEU A 344 -17.40 14.49 -6.68
C LEU A 344 -17.81 15.32 -5.45
N PHE A 345 -17.98 16.63 -5.63
CA PHE A 345 -18.35 17.55 -4.55
C PHE A 345 -19.74 17.31 -3.96
N ASN A 346 -20.61 16.55 -4.65
CA ASN A 346 -21.93 16.17 -4.15
C ASN A 346 -21.94 14.82 -3.42
N THR A 347 -20.83 14.10 -3.41
CA THR A 347 -20.77 12.73 -2.91
C THR A 347 -20.62 12.66 -1.40
N GLY A 348 -19.99 13.66 -0.78
CA GLY A 348 -19.58 13.60 0.62
C GLY A 348 -18.43 12.61 0.88
N MET A 349 -17.68 12.23 -0.15
CA MET A 349 -16.51 11.36 -0.03
C MET A 349 -15.51 11.93 1.00
N PRO A 350 -15.00 11.13 1.94
CA PRO A 350 -14.11 11.59 3.00
C PRO A 350 -12.78 12.16 2.48
N GLY A 351 -12.31 13.23 3.14
CA GLY A 351 -11.00 13.83 2.88
C GLY A 351 -10.90 14.48 1.50
N ILE A 352 -12.01 14.96 0.97
CA ILE A 352 -12.11 15.77 -0.25
C ILE A 352 -12.22 17.23 0.14
N MET A 353 -11.47 18.10 -0.54
CA MET A 353 -11.57 19.56 -0.33
C MET A 353 -12.96 20.06 -0.71
N SER A 354 -13.47 21.04 0.05
CA SER A 354 -14.71 21.73 -0.26
C SER A 354 -14.59 22.62 -1.50
N LEU A 355 -15.73 22.94 -2.13
CA LEU A 355 -15.76 23.88 -3.27
C LEU A 355 -15.20 25.26 -2.90
N ASP A 356 -15.40 25.71 -1.66
CA ASP A 356 -14.90 27.01 -1.22
C ASP A 356 -13.38 27.00 -1.05
N GLU A 357 -12.82 25.92 -0.51
CA GLU A 357 -11.36 25.74 -0.48
C GLU A 357 -10.78 25.69 -1.89
N ILE A 358 -11.38 24.93 -2.80
CA ILE A 358 -10.96 24.84 -4.20
C ILE A 358 -11.02 26.20 -4.90
N ARG A 359 -12.09 26.98 -4.72
CA ARG A 359 -12.20 28.34 -5.28
C ARG A 359 -11.13 29.29 -4.76
N SER A 360 -10.56 29.02 -3.59
CA SER A 360 -9.51 29.84 -2.97
C SER A 360 -8.09 29.43 -3.37
N LEU A 361 -7.91 28.34 -4.12
CA LEU A 361 -6.61 27.88 -4.60
C LEU A 361 -6.22 28.62 -5.88
N GLU A 362 -5.33 29.61 -5.77
CA GLU A 362 -4.79 30.34 -6.92
C GLU A 362 -3.93 29.42 -7.81
N GLU A 363 -3.33 28.37 -7.25
CA GLU A 363 -2.53 27.39 -7.98
C GLU A 363 -3.32 26.64 -9.06
N MET A 364 -4.66 26.62 -8.97
CA MET A 364 -5.52 26.04 -9.99
C MET A 364 -5.34 26.68 -11.37
N ASP A 365 -4.96 27.96 -11.44
CA ASP A 365 -4.76 28.69 -12.69
C ASP A 365 -3.41 28.35 -13.34
N HIS A 366 -2.51 27.67 -12.62
CA HIS A 366 -1.13 27.40 -13.03
C HIS A 366 -0.82 25.91 -13.22
N ILE A 367 -1.85 25.06 -13.24
CA ILE A 367 -1.69 23.62 -13.48
C ILE A 367 -1.20 23.42 -14.91
N LYS A 368 -0.11 22.67 -15.07
CA LYS A 368 0.49 22.40 -16.37
C LYS A 368 -0.38 21.44 -17.18
N LEU A 369 -0.58 21.79 -18.44
CA LEU A 369 -1.35 21.04 -19.43
C LEU A 369 -0.46 20.63 -20.59
N ARG A 370 -0.55 19.35 -21.00
CA ARG A 370 -0.04 18.87 -22.28
C ARG A 370 -1.22 18.60 -23.20
N ILE A 371 -1.34 19.40 -24.27
CA ILE A 371 -2.51 19.38 -25.15
C ILE A 371 -2.25 18.61 -26.45
N ASP A 372 -0.99 18.60 -26.91
CA ASP A 372 -0.60 17.92 -28.14
C ASP A 372 0.79 17.26 -28.05
N GLY A 373 1.21 16.65 -29.16
CA GLY A 373 2.50 15.97 -29.28
C GLY A 373 3.69 16.89 -29.46
N SER A 374 3.54 18.22 -29.39
CA SER A 374 4.64 19.17 -29.54
C SER A 374 5.61 19.15 -28.35
N GLY A 375 5.13 18.67 -27.20
CA GLY A 375 5.87 18.69 -25.93
C GLY A 375 5.84 20.04 -25.21
N LEU A 376 5.11 21.03 -25.74
CA LEU A 376 4.85 22.29 -25.05
C LEU A 376 3.88 22.07 -23.88
N LEU A 377 4.12 22.81 -22.80
CA LEU A 377 3.24 22.88 -21.65
C LEU A 377 2.56 24.25 -21.61
N PHE A 378 1.26 24.24 -21.34
CA PHE A 378 0.43 25.43 -21.14
C PHE A 378 -0.10 25.43 -19.72
N GLU A 379 -0.54 26.57 -19.21
CA GLU A 379 -1.22 26.63 -17.92
C GLU A 379 -2.74 26.58 -18.12
N THR A 380 -3.46 26.06 -17.14
CA THR A 380 -4.93 26.05 -17.14
C THR A 380 -5.53 27.44 -17.35
N GLY A 381 -4.91 28.46 -16.75
CA GLY A 381 -5.28 29.87 -16.90
C GLY A 381 -5.10 30.43 -18.32
N ASP A 382 -4.26 29.82 -19.16
CA ASP A 382 -4.09 30.23 -20.56
C ASP A 382 -5.33 29.89 -21.43
N LEU A 383 -6.21 29.01 -20.94
CA LEU A 383 -7.39 28.58 -21.68
C LEU A 383 -8.49 29.64 -21.63
N VAL A 384 -8.95 30.08 -22.81
CA VAL A 384 -10.04 31.08 -22.95
C VAL A 384 -11.32 30.70 -22.18
N ALA A 385 -11.61 29.40 -22.05
CA ALA A 385 -12.78 28.93 -21.32
C ALA A 385 -12.61 28.98 -19.79
N TRP A 386 -11.38 29.02 -19.28
CA TRP A 386 -11.07 28.86 -17.86
C TRP A 386 -11.65 29.96 -16.97
N GLU A 387 -11.50 31.22 -17.38
CA GLU A 387 -12.05 32.37 -16.64
C GLU A 387 -13.59 32.40 -16.65
N ARG A 388 -14.23 31.75 -17.63
CA ARG A 388 -15.69 31.77 -17.82
C ARG A 388 -16.41 30.60 -17.15
N GLN A 389 -15.67 29.59 -16.71
CA GLN A 389 -16.19 28.39 -16.07
C GLN A 389 -16.15 28.52 -14.55
N ASP A 390 -17.07 27.86 -13.86
CA ASP A 390 -17.10 27.77 -12.39
C ASP A 390 -16.86 26.32 -11.97
N VAL A 391 -16.08 26.15 -10.90
CA VAL A 391 -15.72 24.82 -10.38
C VAL A 391 -16.93 24.05 -9.84
N GLY A 392 -18.03 24.72 -9.45
CA GLY A 392 -19.24 24.10 -8.94
C GLY A 392 -20.22 23.62 -10.02
N VAL A 393 -19.90 23.82 -11.30
CA VAL A 393 -20.74 23.40 -12.43
C VAL A 393 -20.11 22.19 -13.11
N SER A 394 -20.61 20.99 -12.78
CA SER A 394 -20.17 19.71 -13.36
C SER A 394 -20.23 19.72 -14.90
N GLY A 395 -19.36 18.91 -15.52
CA GLY A 395 -19.30 18.70 -16.97
C GLY A 395 -18.48 19.74 -17.74
N CYS A 396 -17.87 20.72 -17.06
CA CYS A 396 -16.90 21.62 -17.68
C CYS A 396 -15.46 21.27 -17.32
N LEU A 397 -14.49 21.72 -18.13
CA LEU A 397 -13.07 21.42 -17.93
C LEU A 397 -12.58 21.89 -16.55
N LYS A 398 -12.94 23.12 -16.15
CA LYS A 398 -12.54 23.66 -14.85
C LYS A 398 -13.08 22.84 -13.67
N ALA A 399 -14.31 22.34 -13.78
CA ALA A 399 -14.88 21.44 -12.79
C ALA A 399 -14.16 20.08 -12.78
N GLY A 400 -13.86 19.49 -13.93
CA GLY A 400 -13.10 18.23 -13.99
C GLY A 400 -11.69 18.34 -13.39
N ILE A 401 -10.99 19.46 -13.64
CA ILE A 401 -9.72 19.75 -12.97
C ILE A 401 -9.94 19.95 -11.47
N ALA A 402 -10.96 20.70 -11.05
CA ALA A 402 -11.29 20.86 -9.63
C ALA A 402 -11.53 19.53 -8.91
N GLU A 403 -12.26 18.59 -9.52
CA GLU A 403 -12.49 17.26 -8.96
C GLU A 403 -11.18 16.48 -8.80
N LEU A 404 -10.31 16.53 -9.81
CA LEU A 404 -8.97 15.95 -9.74
C LEU A 404 -8.15 16.57 -8.60
N VAL A 405 -8.10 17.90 -8.50
CA VAL A 405 -7.38 18.62 -7.44
C VAL A 405 -7.92 18.28 -6.07
N ALA A 406 -9.25 18.27 -5.88
CA ALA A 406 -9.88 17.96 -4.61
C ALA A 406 -9.59 16.51 -4.16
N ALA A 407 -9.49 15.57 -5.10
CA ALA A 407 -9.15 14.18 -4.82
C ALA A 407 -7.65 13.94 -4.59
N LEU A 408 -6.76 14.71 -5.23
CA LEU A 408 -5.32 14.61 -5.06
C LEU A 408 -4.82 15.36 -3.81
N GLY A 409 -5.39 16.53 -3.53
CA GLY A 409 -4.93 17.47 -2.52
C GLY A 409 -3.98 18.54 -3.09
N PRO A 410 -3.81 19.66 -2.38
CA PRO A 410 -3.13 20.85 -2.92
C PRO A 410 -1.61 20.69 -3.00
N GLU A 411 -1.01 19.83 -2.16
CA GLU A 411 0.43 19.56 -2.11
C GLU A 411 0.99 18.98 -3.42
N LEU A 412 0.12 18.44 -4.26
CA LEU A 412 0.47 17.74 -5.49
C LEU A 412 0.32 18.60 -6.76
N LEU A 413 -0.12 19.85 -6.64
CA LEU A 413 -0.51 20.69 -7.78
C LEU A 413 0.68 21.15 -8.62
N GLU A 414 1.75 21.61 -7.97
CA GLU A 414 2.90 22.25 -8.63
C GLU A 414 3.64 21.31 -9.61
N ASP A 415 3.71 20.03 -9.23
CA ASP A 415 4.39 18.98 -9.97
C ASP A 415 3.46 18.20 -10.92
N MET A 416 2.17 18.52 -10.93
CA MET A 416 1.18 17.85 -11.77
C MET A 416 1.24 18.34 -13.22
N VAL A 417 1.12 17.40 -14.16
CA VAL A 417 0.84 17.69 -15.57
C VAL A 417 -0.41 16.91 -15.97
N VAL A 418 -1.45 17.62 -16.41
CA VAL A 418 -2.65 16.98 -16.97
C VAL A 418 -2.46 16.82 -18.47
N ASP A 419 -2.52 15.57 -18.91
CA ASP A 419 -2.18 15.18 -20.26
C ASP A 419 -3.45 14.84 -21.07
N PHE A 420 -3.85 15.76 -21.93
CA PHE A 420 -4.92 15.54 -22.91
C PHE A 420 -4.40 14.86 -24.19
N TRP A 421 -3.07 14.81 -24.36
CA TRP A 421 -2.43 14.16 -25.50
C TRP A 421 -1.96 12.76 -25.14
N ASN A 422 -2.88 11.80 -25.22
CA ASN A 422 -2.52 10.40 -25.12
C ASN A 422 -2.62 9.73 -26.51
N PRO A 423 -1.50 9.45 -27.20
CA PRO A 423 -1.52 8.81 -28.51
C PRO A 423 -1.99 7.34 -28.48
N ASN A 424 -2.19 6.78 -27.27
CA ASN A 424 -2.67 5.42 -27.04
C ASN A 424 -4.11 5.36 -26.48
N LEU A 425 -4.81 6.51 -26.37
CA LEU A 425 -6.26 6.57 -26.12
C LEU A 425 -7.03 6.79 -27.42
#